data_AF-A0A7C2G264-F1
#
_entry.id   AF-A0A7C2G264-F1
#
_cell.length_a   1.000
_cell.length_b   1.000
_cell.length_c   1.000
_cell.angle_alpha   90.00
_cell.angle_beta   90.00
_cell.angle_gamma   90.00
#
_symmetry.space_group_name_H-M   'P 1'
#
loop_
_entity.id
_entity.type
_entity.pdbx_description
1 polymer ?
#
loop_
_entity_poly.entity_id
_entity_poly.type
_entity_poly.pdbx_seq_one_letter_code
_entity_poly.pdbx_strand_id
1 'polypeptide(L)'
;MVCVREVPVEEYLDFASRNTSIVIDDQPIPLKPIRVERLEPSQRELPDVSTTVWSFPKRGSWATHKGDYRGNWPPQIPRALILKYTGEGDVVLDPMVGSGTTCIEALLLGRNCIGVDLNYNAVMLTHHRLYYLVKALESRGEGVHGHSGRAWYRIYHGDARRLDKIRDDSVDLVATHPPYLNIVRYGVEKSEGDLSAVRGLEEFLVLFKEVAREAYRVLKPGKVLAVLVGDTRIRKHYVPLTHYVLLTLLDVGFVLMEEVVKIQHKMKTTREVWSRLRNRDFLLIYHEKLFILRKPVGKESRVRFSGRQDFVELKL
;
A
#
# COMPACT_ATOMS: atom_id res chain seq x y z
N MET A 1 7.91 20.37 4.51
CA MET A 1 7.24 19.37 3.65
C MET A 1 8.09 19.05 2.42
N VAL A 2 8.35 17.77 2.13
CA VAL A 2 9.19 17.32 0.98
C VAL A 2 8.41 17.49 -0.33
N CYS A 3 8.97 18.21 -1.30
CA CYS A 3 8.37 18.32 -2.63
C CYS A 3 8.46 16.98 -3.37
N VAL A 4 7.36 16.55 -4.00
CA VAL A 4 7.33 15.31 -4.77
C VAL A 4 8.22 15.44 -6.01
N ARG A 5 9.21 14.55 -6.09
CA ARG A 5 10.18 14.48 -7.18
C ARG A 5 10.21 13.07 -7.75
N GLU A 6 10.15 12.98 -9.08
CA GLU A 6 10.38 11.71 -9.76
C GLU A 6 11.83 11.27 -9.55
N VAL A 7 11.98 10.02 -9.14
CA VAL A 7 13.28 9.36 -9.03
C VAL A 7 13.41 8.46 -10.26
N PRO A 8 14.32 8.77 -11.18
CA PRO A 8 14.51 7.97 -12.38
C PRO A 8 15.34 6.71 -12.07
N VAL A 9 15.27 5.69 -12.94
CA VAL A 9 15.99 4.42 -12.72
C VAL A 9 17.51 4.62 -12.69
N GLU A 10 18.02 5.59 -13.43
CA GLU A 10 19.43 5.98 -13.49
C GLU A 10 19.95 6.41 -12.12
N GLU A 11 19.13 7.11 -11.34
CA GLU A 11 19.49 7.53 -9.99
C GLU A 11 19.56 6.34 -9.04
N TYR A 12 18.63 5.38 -9.17
CA TYR A 12 18.73 4.10 -8.45
C TYR A 12 20.00 3.33 -8.84
N LEU A 13 20.37 3.29 -10.12
CA LEU A 13 21.59 2.60 -10.57
C LEU A 13 22.85 3.24 -9.99
N ASP A 14 22.91 4.57 -9.96
CA ASP A 14 23.98 5.34 -9.32
C ASP A 14 23.99 5.16 -7.78
N PHE A 15 22.82 5.03 -7.15
CA PHE A 15 22.73 4.68 -5.74
C PHE A 15 23.27 3.26 -5.48
N ALA A 16 22.83 2.27 -6.26
CA ALA A 16 23.18 0.86 -6.08
C ALA A 16 24.64 0.54 -6.44
N SER A 17 25.31 1.39 -7.23
CA SER A 17 26.75 1.27 -7.51
C SER A 17 27.61 1.64 -6.30
N ARG A 18 27.09 2.48 -5.41
CA ARG A 18 27.78 2.98 -4.20
C ARG A 18 27.29 2.33 -2.91
N ASN A 19 26.13 1.67 -2.92
CA ASN A 19 25.48 1.12 -1.74
C ASN A 19 25.12 -0.35 -1.93
N THR A 20 25.53 -1.23 -1.01
CA THR A 20 25.22 -2.67 -1.04
C THR A 20 23.96 -3.03 -0.27
N SER A 21 23.45 -2.11 0.56
CA SER A 21 22.21 -2.24 1.31
C SER A 21 21.58 -0.86 1.55
N ILE A 22 20.32 -0.87 1.96
CA ILE A 22 19.62 0.27 2.53
C ILE A 22 19.30 -0.01 4.00
N VAL A 23 18.88 1.00 4.76
CA VAL A 23 18.41 0.84 6.14
C VAL A 23 17.00 1.38 6.26
N ILE A 24 16.08 0.57 6.79
CA ILE A 24 14.68 0.94 7.06
C ILE A 24 14.31 0.37 8.43
N ASP A 25 13.77 1.17 9.35
CA ASP A 25 13.45 0.75 10.73
C ASP A 25 14.65 0.10 11.45
N ASP A 26 15.85 0.69 11.30
CA ASP A 26 17.14 0.15 11.78
C ASP A 26 17.52 -1.26 11.26
N GLN A 27 16.78 -1.78 10.27
CA GLN A 27 17.05 -3.06 9.63
C GLN A 27 17.78 -2.86 8.30
N PRO A 28 18.99 -3.43 8.13
CA PRO A 28 19.66 -3.41 6.84
C PRO A 28 18.98 -4.37 5.86
N ILE A 29 18.58 -3.87 4.70
CA ILE A 29 18.02 -4.67 3.60
C ILE A 29 19.05 -4.69 2.46
N PRO A 30 19.62 -5.86 2.10
CA PRO A 30 20.64 -5.95 1.08
C PRO A 30 20.07 -5.75 -0.33
N LEU A 31 20.74 -4.94 -1.15
CA LEU A 31 20.42 -4.72 -2.56
C LEU A 31 21.09 -5.76 -3.48
N LYS A 32 21.04 -7.03 -3.08
CA LYS A 32 21.61 -8.14 -3.85
C LYS A 32 20.79 -8.40 -5.12
N PRO A 33 21.44 -8.76 -6.25
CA PRO A 33 20.72 -9.17 -7.45
C PRO A 33 19.62 -10.19 -7.18
N ILE A 34 18.45 -9.98 -7.81
CA ILE A 34 17.30 -10.85 -7.62
C ILE A 34 17.20 -11.81 -8.81
N ARG A 35 17.35 -13.10 -8.53
CA ARG A 35 17.05 -14.15 -9.52
C ARG A 35 15.56 -14.45 -9.51
N VAL A 36 14.88 -14.17 -10.62
CA VAL A 36 13.45 -14.42 -10.77
C VAL A 36 13.21 -15.83 -11.31
N GLU A 37 12.81 -16.74 -10.42
CA GLU A 37 12.50 -18.13 -10.77
C GLU A 37 11.20 -18.23 -11.58
N ARG A 38 10.17 -17.51 -11.17
CA ARG A 38 8.84 -17.49 -11.79
C ARG A 38 8.23 -16.09 -11.71
N LEU A 39 7.50 -15.69 -12.73
CA LEU A 39 6.79 -14.40 -12.76
C LEU A 39 5.43 -14.48 -12.07
N GLU A 40 4.73 -15.60 -12.24
CA GLU A 40 3.36 -15.77 -11.77
C GLU A 40 3.25 -16.65 -10.51
N PRO A 41 2.23 -16.43 -9.66
CA PRO A 41 1.88 -17.34 -8.58
C PRO A 41 1.41 -18.70 -9.12
N SER A 42 1.56 -19.74 -8.30
CA SER A 42 0.87 -21.00 -8.55
C SER A 42 -0.61 -20.90 -8.15
N GLN A 43 -1.46 -21.75 -8.71
CA GLN A 43 -2.89 -21.83 -8.34
C GLN A 43 -3.11 -22.02 -6.83
N ARG A 44 -2.20 -22.71 -6.13
CA ARG A 44 -2.28 -22.94 -4.68
C ARG A 44 -1.94 -21.70 -3.83
N GLU A 45 -1.38 -20.66 -4.44
CA GLU A 45 -1.02 -19.40 -3.78
C GLU A 45 -2.03 -18.28 -4.00
N LEU A 46 -2.99 -18.49 -4.89
CA LEU A 46 -4.15 -17.63 -5.12
C LEU A 46 -5.32 -18.17 -4.28
N PRO A 47 -5.55 -17.68 -3.05
CA PRO A 47 -6.69 -18.13 -2.29
C PRO A 47 -7.98 -17.51 -2.83
N ASP A 48 -9.09 -18.03 -2.31
CA ASP A 48 -10.42 -17.51 -2.62
C ASP A 48 -10.57 -16.05 -2.15
N VAL A 49 -10.92 -15.18 -3.11
CA VAL A 49 -11.22 -13.76 -2.91
C VAL A 49 -12.66 -13.43 -3.30
N SER A 50 -13.52 -14.44 -3.41
CA SER A 50 -14.95 -14.30 -3.75
C SER A 50 -15.82 -13.86 -2.56
N THR A 51 -15.31 -13.96 -1.34
CA THR A 51 -16.00 -13.54 -0.10
C THR A 51 -15.28 -12.37 0.57
N THR A 52 -15.87 -11.82 1.63
CA THR A 52 -15.27 -10.73 2.43
C THR A 52 -14.31 -11.20 3.51
N VAL A 53 -13.93 -12.49 3.54
CA VAL A 53 -12.93 -13.02 4.49
C VAL A 53 -11.76 -13.59 3.70
N TRP A 54 -10.63 -12.90 3.72
CA TRP A 54 -9.45 -13.29 2.95
C TRP A 54 -8.35 -13.87 3.84
N SER A 55 -7.73 -14.96 3.40
CA SER A 55 -6.72 -15.67 4.18
C SER A 55 -5.55 -16.11 3.30
N PHE A 56 -4.35 -15.63 3.64
CA PHE A 56 -3.11 -15.92 2.91
C PHE A 56 -2.07 -16.56 3.84
N PRO A 57 -2.16 -17.86 4.18
CA PRO A 57 -1.24 -18.51 5.12
C PRO A 57 0.23 -18.47 4.70
N LYS A 58 0.47 -18.44 3.38
CA LYS A 58 1.79 -18.27 2.78
C LYS A 58 1.80 -16.95 2.01
N ARG A 59 2.71 -16.05 2.41
CA ARG A 59 3.01 -14.86 1.61
C ARG A 59 3.58 -15.32 0.27
N GLY A 60 3.10 -14.73 -0.83
CA GLY A 60 3.68 -14.93 -2.14
C GLY A 60 5.15 -14.52 -2.22
N SER A 61 5.92 -15.26 -3.02
CA SER A 61 7.34 -15.02 -3.28
C SER A 61 7.70 -15.17 -4.76
N TRP A 62 6.73 -15.01 -5.67
CA TRP A 62 6.99 -14.95 -7.10
C TRP A 62 7.60 -13.61 -7.50
N ALA A 63 8.07 -13.53 -8.75
CA ALA A 63 8.71 -12.36 -9.31
C ALA A 63 9.85 -11.84 -8.42
N THR A 64 9.78 -10.58 -8.00
CA THR A 64 10.75 -9.93 -7.13
C THR A 64 10.21 -9.67 -5.71
N HIS A 65 9.08 -10.28 -5.35
CA HIS A 65 8.47 -10.12 -4.04
C HIS A 65 9.34 -10.69 -2.93
N LYS A 66 9.67 -9.86 -1.94
CA LYS A 66 10.39 -10.28 -0.73
C LYS A 66 9.68 -9.84 0.55
N GLY A 67 9.70 -10.73 1.55
CA GLY A 67 9.07 -10.57 2.86
C GLY A 67 9.93 -9.85 3.91
N ASP A 68 10.98 -9.16 3.48
CA ASP A 68 12.05 -8.53 4.27
C ASP A 68 11.80 -7.03 4.56
N TYR A 69 10.65 -6.49 4.13
CA TYR A 69 10.18 -5.16 4.49
C TYR A 69 9.00 -5.25 5.44
N ARG A 70 9.11 -4.60 6.61
CA ARG A 70 8.06 -4.63 7.63
C ARG A 70 6.82 -3.88 7.15
N GLY A 71 5.63 -4.41 7.41
CA GLY A 71 4.37 -3.80 6.95
C GLY A 71 4.12 -3.95 5.45
N ASN A 72 4.81 -4.86 4.75
CA ASN A 72 4.35 -5.26 3.42
C ASN A 72 3.02 -6.03 3.53
N TRP A 73 2.07 -5.75 2.62
CA TRP A 73 0.93 -6.63 2.46
C TRP A 73 1.26 -7.79 1.49
N PRO A 74 0.61 -8.97 1.64
CA PRO A 74 0.82 -10.10 0.74
C PRO A 74 0.48 -9.74 -0.71
N PRO A 75 1.31 -10.13 -1.70
CA PRO A 75 1.11 -9.73 -3.10
C PRO A 75 -0.22 -10.21 -3.70
N GLN A 76 -0.86 -11.23 -3.12
CA GLN A 76 -2.20 -11.64 -3.50
C GLN A 76 -3.26 -10.53 -3.35
N ILE A 77 -3.11 -9.63 -2.38
CA ILE A 77 -4.07 -8.54 -2.14
C ILE A 77 -4.07 -7.53 -3.28
N PRO A 78 -2.95 -6.83 -3.60
CA PRO A 78 -2.93 -5.92 -4.73
C PRO A 78 -3.26 -6.65 -6.04
N ARG A 79 -2.82 -7.91 -6.24
CA ARG A 79 -3.20 -8.69 -7.41
C ARG A 79 -4.72 -8.81 -7.59
N ALA A 80 -5.42 -9.23 -6.53
CA ALA A 80 -6.88 -9.40 -6.56
C ALA A 80 -7.60 -8.08 -6.84
N LEU A 81 -7.13 -6.98 -6.23
CA LEU A 81 -7.66 -5.64 -6.45
C LEU A 81 -7.45 -5.17 -7.89
N ILE A 82 -6.23 -5.32 -8.43
CA ILE A 82 -5.89 -4.91 -9.80
C ILE A 82 -6.71 -5.70 -10.81
N LEU A 83 -6.79 -7.02 -10.68
CA LEU A 83 -7.59 -7.87 -11.57
C LEU A 83 -9.08 -7.52 -11.54
N LYS A 84 -9.62 -7.14 -10.38
CA LYS A 84 -11.05 -6.86 -10.20
C LYS A 84 -11.45 -5.46 -10.67
N TYR A 85 -10.60 -4.46 -10.49
CA TYR A 85 -10.98 -3.04 -10.63
C TYR A 85 -10.27 -2.29 -11.77
N THR A 86 -9.38 -2.95 -12.53
CA THR A 86 -8.63 -2.31 -13.63
C THR A 86 -8.54 -3.20 -14.86
N GLY A 87 -8.34 -2.59 -16.03
CA GLY A 87 -7.94 -3.26 -17.28
C GLY A 87 -6.44 -3.16 -17.57
N GLU A 88 -5.96 -3.81 -18.62
CA GLU A 88 -4.60 -3.59 -19.11
C GLU A 88 -4.42 -2.11 -19.53
N GLY A 89 -3.24 -1.54 -19.26
CA GLY A 89 -2.94 -0.14 -19.53
C GLY A 89 -3.54 0.89 -18.55
N ASP A 90 -4.45 0.48 -17.65
CA ASP A 90 -4.93 1.34 -16.57
C ASP A 90 -3.79 1.74 -15.61
N VAL A 91 -3.97 2.84 -14.88
CA VAL A 91 -2.96 3.37 -13.96
C VAL A 91 -3.30 3.01 -12.51
N VAL A 92 -2.38 2.30 -11.84
CA VAL A 92 -2.46 1.94 -10.41
C VAL A 92 -1.53 2.84 -9.59
N LEU A 93 -2.04 3.45 -8.53
CA LEU A 93 -1.25 4.26 -7.60
C LEU A 93 -1.11 3.57 -6.25
N ASP A 94 0.12 3.53 -5.73
CA ASP A 94 0.39 3.32 -4.31
C ASP A 94 1.10 4.56 -3.73
N PRO A 95 0.41 5.42 -2.96
CA PRO A 95 0.97 6.67 -2.44
C PRO A 95 1.92 6.46 -1.26
N MET A 96 2.08 5.22 -0.77
CA MET A 96 3.00 4.82 0.31
C MET A 96 3.63 3.47 -0.07
N VAL A 97 4.34 3.46 -1.20
CA VAL A 97 4.71 2.25 -1.98
C VAL A 97 5.63 1.28 -1.23
N GLY A 98 6.42 1.78 -0.26
CA GLY A 98 7.29 1.01 0.60
C GLY A 98 8.24 0.10 -0.18
N SER A 99 7.90 -1.18 -0.24
CA SER A 99 8.73 -2.22 -0.86
C SER A 99 8.33 -2.60 -2.29
N GLY A 100 7.38 -1.86 -2.88
CA GLY A 100 7.03 -2.00 -4.30
C GLY A 100 5.99 -3.08 -4.63
N THR A 101 5.38 -3.76 -3.65
CA THR A 101 4.48 -4.90 -3.89
C THR A 101 3.37 -4.58 -4.90
N THR A 102 2.71 -3.43 -4.73
CA THR A 102 1.60 -2.99 -5.59
C THR A 102 2.09 -2.72 -7.02
N CYS A 103 3.23 -2.01 -7.17
CA CYS A 103 3.84 -1.73 -8.47
C CYS A 103 4.30 -3.00 -9.20
N ILE A 104 4.86 -3.98 -8.47
CA ILE A 104 5.28 -5.27 -9.03
C ILE A 104 4.07 -6.00 -9.62
N GLU A 105 2.96 -6.11 -8.87
CA GLU A 105 1.75 -6.77 -9.38
C GLU A 105 1.10 -5.99 -10.54
N ALA A 106 1.12 -4.66 -10.50
CA ALA A 106 0.60 -3.86 -11.60
C ALA A 106 1.35 -4.17 -12.91
N LEU A 107 2.69 -4.17 -12.88
CA LEU A 107 3.49 -4.47 -14.07
C LEU A 107 3.31 -5.93 -14.55
N LEU A 108 3.30 -6.90 -13.64
CA LEU A 108 3.04 -8.32 -13.99
C LEU A 108 1.69 -8.49 -14.71
N LEU A 109 0.70 -7.69 -14.31
CA LEU A 109 -0.63 -7.70 -14.90
C LEU A 109 -0.78 -6.73 -16.09
N GLY A 110 0.30 -6.10 -16.58
CA GLY A 110 0.20 -5.18 -17.73
C GLY A 110 -0.51 -3.85 -17.43
N ARG A 111 -0.54 -3.42 -16.17
CA ARG A 111 -1.02 -2.10 -15.73
C ARG A 111 0.15 -1.15 -15.53
N ASN A 112 -0.09 0.12 -15.81
CA ASN A 112 0.85 1.18 -15.47
C ASN A 112 0.84 1.41 -13.96
N CYS A 113 1.95 1.82 -13.37
CA CYS A 113 1.96 2.13 -11.94
C CYS A 113 2.71 3.40 -11.56
N ILE A 114 2.20 4.05 -10.53
CA ILE A 114 2.84 5.17 -9.85
C ILE A 114 3.06 4.76 -8.40
N GLY A 115 4.29 4.91 -7.91
CA GLY A 115 4.63 4.69 -6.51
C GLY A 115 5.15 5.98 -5.89
N VAL A 116 4.71 6.31 -4.67
CA VAL A 116 5.24 7.43 -3.90
C VAL A 116 5.66 6.93 -2.53
N ASP A 117 6.81 7.37 -2.02
CA ASP A 117 7.17 7.16 -0.62
C ASP A 117 7.90 8.37 -0.05
N LEU A 118 7.67 8.64 1.24
CA LEU A 118 8.38 9.67 1.97
C LEU A 118 9.80 9.23 2.32
N ASN A 119 10.05 7.92 2.45
CA ASN A 119 11.37 7.39 2.74
C ASN A 119 12.14 7.10 1.45
N TYR A 120 13.21 7.86 1.20
CA TYR A 120 14.09 7.67 0.06
C TYR A 120 14.68 6.24 -0.04
N ASN A 121 15.01 5.59 1.08
CA ASN A 121 15.48 4.20 1.07
C ASN A 121 14.39 3.23 0.59
N ALA A 122 13.11 3.49 0.91
CA ALA A 122 11.98 2.71 0.39
C ALA A 122 11.81 2.92 -1.13
N VAL A 123 12.00 4.16 -1.61
CA VAL A 123 12.05 4.47 -3.05
C VAL A 123 13.16 3.67 -3.75
N MET A 124 14.39 3.66 -3.20
CA MET A 124 15.50 2.85 -3.73
C MET A 124 15.19 1.35 -3.73
N LEU A 125 14.55 0.84 -2.67
CA LEU A 125 14.13 -0.57 -2.59
C LEU A 125 13.11 -0.94 -3.67
N THR A 126 12.15 -0.04 -3.90
CA THR A 126 11.12 -0.22 -4.91
C THR A 126 11.74 -0.26 -6.29
N HIS A 127 12.63 0.70 -6.62
CA HIS A 127 13.38 0.65 -7.88
C HIS A 127 14.21 -0.63 -8.02
N HIS A 128 14.90 -1.07 -6.97
CA HIS A 128 15.68 -2.29 -7.00
C HIS A 128 14.85 -3.49 -7.46
N ARG A 129 13.66 -3.67 -6.87
CA ARG A 129 12.79 -4.79 -7.21
C ARG A 129 12.13 -4.66 -8.57
N LEU A 130 11.74 -3.46 -8.97
CA LEU A 130 11.18 -3.21 -10.30
C LEU A 130 12.23 -3.39 -11.40
N TYR A 131 13.47 -2.97 -11.16
CA TYR A 131 14.57 -3.16 -12.09
C TYR A 131 14.82 -4.63 -12.42
N TYR A 132 14.92 -5.50 -11.40
CA TYR A 132 15.09 -6.94 -11.63
C TYR A 132 13.84 -7.61 -12.20
N LEU A 133 12.65 -7.08 -11.91
CA LEU A 133 11.41 -7.55 -12.54
C LEU A 133 11.42 -7.26 -14.03
N VAL A 134 11.71 -6.02 -14.43
CA VAL A 134 11.78 -5.59 -15.83
C VAL A 134 12.79 -6.43 -16.60
N LYS A 135 14.00 -6.63 -16.05
CA LYS A 135 15.00 -7.53 -16.66
C LYS A 135 14.47 -8.94 -16.87
N ALA A 136 13.75 -9.49 -15.88
CA ALA A 136 13.20 -10.84 -15.98
C ALA A 136 12.09 -10.92 -17.05
N LEU A 137 11.22 -9.92 -17.10
CA LEU A 137 10.18 -9.77 -18.12
C LEU A 137 10.77 -9.68 -19.53
N GLU A 138 11.76 -8.80 -19.75
CA GLU A 138 12.48 -8.66 -21.02
C GLU A 138 13.16 -9.96 -21.46
N SER A 139 13.84 -10.65 -20.54
CA SER A 139 14.54 -11.91 -20.85
C SER A 139 13.60 -13.05 -21.29
N ARG A 140 12.30 -12.94 -20.97
CA ARG A 140 11.26 -13.92 -21.32
C ARG A 140 10.44 -13.50 -22.54
N GLY A 141 10.79 -12.38 -23.20
CA GLY A 141 10.05 -11.82 -24.33
C GLY A 141 8.79 -11.05 -23.94
N GLU A 142 8.46 -11.00 -22.64
CA GLU A 142 7.36 -10.25 -22.05
C GLU A 142 7.80 -8.80 -21.77
N GLY A 143 8.30 -8.09 -22.78
CA GLY A 143 9.11 -6.90 -22.47
C GLY A 143 8.37 -5.74 -21.81
N VAL A 144 9.15 -4.86 -21.21
CA VAL A 144 8.75 -3.61 -20.56
C VAL A 144 9.78 -2.58 -20.97
N HIS A 145 9.52 -1.76 -21.99
CA HIS A 145 10.08 -0.40 -22.18
C HIS A 145 9.66 0.22 -23.53
N GLY A 146 9.18 1.47 -23.47
CA GLY A 146 9.36 2.50 -24.49
C GLY A 146 8.68 2.30 -25.86
N HIS A 147 7.50 2.92 -26.02
CA HIS A 147 6.79 3.19 -27.28
C HIS A 147 6.16 1.97 -27.97
N SER A 148 4.82 1.91 -27.89
CA SER A 148 3.89 0.91 -28.44
C SER A 148 3.71 -0.36 -27.60
N GLY A 149 2.79 -0.31 -26.63
CA GLY A 149 2.06 -1.51 -26.14
C GLY A 149 2.52 -2.20 -24.84
N ARG A 150 3.39 -1.61 -24.01
CA ARG A 150 3.89 -2.24 -22.76
C ARG A 150 3.72 -1.31 -21.54
N ALA A 151 3.39 -1.88 -20.37
CA ALA A 151 3.15 -1.14 -19.12
C ALA A 151 4.39 -0.35 -18.65
N TRP A 152 4.19 0.81 -18.03
CA TRP A 152 5.25 1.67 -17.48
C TRP A 152 5.10 1.86 -15.98
N TYR A 153 6.19 2.25 -15.31
CA TYR A 153 6.15 2.66 -13.91
C TYR A 153 6.84 4.01 -13.69
N ARG A 154 6.40 4.77 -12.69
CA ARG A 154 7.07 5.99 -12.20
C ARG A 154 7.11 6.00 -10.68
N ILE A 155 8.28 6.21 -10.10
CA ILE A 155 8.46 6.26 -8.65
C ILE A 155 8.86 7.67 -8.24
N TYR A 156 8.26 8.15 -7.15
CA TYR A 156 8.52 9.47 -6.62
C TYR A 156 8.98 9.37 -5.16
N HIS A 157 9.95 10.21 -4.82
CA HIS A 157 10.25 10.53 -3.43
C HIS A 157 9.40 11.76 -3.05
N GLY A 158 8.52 11.60 -2.07
CA GLY A 158 7.52 12.63 -1.78
C GLY A 158 6.54 12.26 -0.68
N ASP A 159 5.79 13.26 -0.22
CA ASP A 159 4.76 13.11 0.81
C ASP A 159 3.40 12.76 0.17
N ALA A 160 2.76 11.69 0.65
CA ALA A 160 1.45 11.23 0.18
C ALA A 160 0.33 12.27 0.36
N ARG A 161 0.54 13.26 1.24
CA ARG A 161 -0.40 14.37 1.50
C ARG A 161 -0.35 15.46 0.43
N ARG A 162 0.59 15.35 -0.52
CA ARG A 162 0.71 16.26 -1.66
C ARG A 162 1.20 15.50 -2.88
N LEU A 163 0.30 15.07 -3.75
CA LEU A 163 0.58 14.36 -5.00
C LEU A 163 0.55 15.29 -6.21
N ASP A 164 1.22 16.45 -6.12
CA ASP A 164 1.13 17.53 -7.12
C ASP A 164 1.74 17.20 -8.49
N LYS A 165 2.55 16.14 -8.58
CA LYS A 165 3.04 15.57 -9.86
C LYS A 165 2.04 14.63 -10.54
N ILE A 166 0.95 14.29 -9.87
CA ILE A 166 -0.11 13.42 -10.37
C ILE A 166 -1.33 14.27 -10.66
N ARG A 167 -1.81 14.20 -11.91
CA ARG A 167 -2.96 14.97 -12.37
C ARG A 167 -4.24 14.51 -11.66
N ASP A 168 -5.17 15.43 -11.49
CA ASP A 168 -6.54 15.13 -11.08
C ASP A 168 -7.15 14.08 -12.03
N ASP A 169 -8.00 13.21 -11.49
CA ASP A 169 -8.78 12.23 -12.26
C ASP A 169 -7.94 11.44 -13.31
N SER A 170 -6.74 11.00 -12.91
CA SER A 170 -5.80 10.31 -13.81
C SER A 170 -5.53 8.86 -13.45
N VAL A 171 -5.91 8.43 -12.25
CA VAL A 171 -5.65 7.08 -11.71
C VAL A 171 -6.90 6.21 -11.75
N ASP A 172 -6.74 4.92 -12.07
CA ASP A 172 -7.81 3.93 -12.17
C ASP A 172 -7.98 3.06 -10.92
N LEU A 173 -6.93 2.93 -10.10
CA LEU A 173 -6.98 2.27 -8.80
C LEU A 173 -5.95 2.89 -7.87
N VAL A 174 -6.37 3.30 -6.67
CA VAL A 174 -5.43 3.56 -5.57
C VAL A 174 -5.45 2.33 -4.67
N ALA A 175 -4.32 1.65 -4.49
CA ALA A 175 -4.22 0.46 -3.66
C ALA A 175 -3.02 0.59 -2.72
N THR A 176 -3.28 0.63 -1.41
CA THR A 176 -2.22 0.95 -0.45
C THR A 176 -2.41 0.32 0.93
N HIS A 177 -1.30 0.16 1.62
CA HIS A 177 -1.21 -0.31 3.00
C HIS A 177 -0.41 0.73 3.80
N PRO A 178 -1.05 1.81 4.29
CA PRO A 178 -0.37 2.91 4.95
C PRO A 178 0.43 2.46 6.19
N PRO A 179 1.45 3.22 6.60
CA PRO A 179 1.95 3.13 7.97
C PRO A 179 0.90 3.73 8.91
N TYR A 180 0.53 3.03 9.99
CA TYR A 180 -0.49 3.52 10.92
C TYR A 180 -0.04 3.53 12.38
N LEU A 181 -0.35 4.66 13.05
CA LEU A 181 -0.26 4.91 14.50
C LEU A 181 1.05 4.46 15.16
N ASN A 182 2.20 4.72 14.52
CA ASN A 182 3.53 4.40 15.04
C ASN A 182 3.71 2.92 15.44
N ILE A 183 2.97 2.01 14.80
CA ILE A 183 3.14 0.56 14.97
C ILE A 183 4.49 0.10 14.38
N VAL A 184 4.93 0.78 13.32
CA VAL A 184 6.22 0.62 12.65
C VAL A 184 6.77 2.01 12.40
N ARG A 185 8.06 2.25 12.67
CA ARG A 185 8.73 3.50 12.32
C ARG A 185 9.55 3.29 11.07
N TYR A 186 9.30 4.06 10.03
CA TYR A 186 10.04 3.92 8.78
C TYR A 186 11.15 4.96 8.62
N GLY A 187 11.08 6.10 9.33
CA GLY A 187 12.12 7.13 9.34
C GLY A 187 13.14 7.01 10.48
N VAL A 188 14.38 7.41 10.21
CA VAL A 188 15.47 7.53 11.20
C VAL A 188 15.39 8.87 11.96
N GLU A 189 14.88 9.92 11.30
CA GLU A 189 14.64 11.25 11.87
C GLU A 189 13.15 11.63 11.79
N LYS A 190 12.67 12.46 12.72
CA LYS A 190 11.31 13.03 12.65
C LYS A 190 11.22 13.92 11.41
N SER A 191 10.59 13.42 10.36
CA SER A 191 10.24 14.24 9.19
C SER A 191 8.80 14.72 9.34
N GLU A 192 8.57 16.00 9.01
CA GLU A 192 7.24 16.58 8.96
C GLU A 192 6.38 15.81 7.94
N GLY A 193 5.27 15.23 8.39
CA GLY A 193 4.38 14.42 7.55
C GLY A 193 4.51 12.90 7.67
N ASP A 194 5.47 12.42 8.44
CA ASP A 194 5.65 10.99 8.66
C ASP A 194 4.52 10.40 9.52
N LEU A 195 3.51 9.82 8.86
CA LEU A 195 2.41 9.08 9.48
C LEU A 195 2.90 7.94 10.40
N SER A 196 4.10 7.41 10.16
CA SER A 196 4.71 6.36 10.97
C SER A 196 5.31 6.86 12.29
N ALA A 197 5.53 8.17 12.44
CA ALA A 197 6.08 8.79 13.64
C ALA A 197 5.02 9.35 14.61
N VAL A 198 3.75 9.40 14.17
CA VAL A 198 2.63 10.01 14.91
C VAL A 198 2.22 9.17 16.11
N ARG A 199 2.08 9.80 17.28
CA ARG A 199 1.71 9.14 18.55
C ARG A 199 0.26 9.35 18.94
N GLY A 200 -0.37 10.43 18.47
CA GLY A 200 -1.77 10.75 18.74
C GLY A 200 -2.71 10.18 17.68
N LEU A 201 -3.85 9.64 18.10
CA LEU A 201 -4.87 9.18 17.16
C LEU A 201 -5.43 10.32 16.31
N GLU A 202 -5.74 11.45 16.94
CA GLU A 202 -6.27 12.65 16.27
C GLU A 202 -5.31 13.19 15.22
N GLU A 203 -4.06 13.44 15.60
CA GLU A 203 -2.99 13.87 14.69
C GLU A 203 -2.85 12.90 13.50
N PHE A 204 -2.89 11.59 13.74
CA PHE A 204 -2.82 10.60 12.67
C PHE A 204 -3.99 10.73 11.70
N LEU A 205 -5.21 10.92 12.22
CA LEU A 205 -6.42 11.05 11.41
C LEU A 205 -6.44 12.35 10.61
N VAL A 206 -5.94 13.46 11.16
CA VAL A 206 -5.77 14.74 10.44
C VAL A 206 -4.86 14.54 9.23
N LEU A 207 -3.67 13.97 9.43
CA LEU A 207 -2.72 13.72 8.35
C LEU A 207 -3.24 12.69 7.35
N PHE A 208 -3.90 11.63 7.82
CA PHE A 208 -4.51 10.62 6.95
C PHE A 208 -5.64 11.21 6.10
N LYS A 209 -6.41 12.17 6.64
CA LYS A 209 -7.44 12.90 5.88
C LYS A 209 -6.86 13.69 4.72
N GLU A 210 -5.66 14.26 4.87
CA GLU A 210 -4.93 14.91 3.78
C GLU A 210 -4.54 13.90 2.69
N VAL A 211 -3.99 12.75 3.07
CA VAL A 211 -3.70 11.65 2.12
C VAL A 211 -4.96 11.18 1.40
N ALA A 212 -6.07 11.01 2.12
CA ALA A 212 -7.34 10.59 1.56
C ALA A 212 -7.90 11.62 0.56
N ARG A 213 -7.74 12.93 0.83
CA ARG A 213 -8.12 14.01 -0.10
C ARG A 213 -7.30 13.96 -1.40
N GLU A 214 -5.99 13.74 -1.30
CA GLU A 214 -5.15 13.60 -2.48
C GLU A 214 -5.47 12.33 -3.27
N ALA A 215 -5.71 11.20 -2.60
CA ALA A 215 -6.19 9.98 -3.24
C ALA A 215 -7.54 10.22 -3.95
N TYR A 216 -8.46 10.96 -3.34
CA TYR A 216 -9.74 11.32 -3.95
C TYR A 216 -9.55 12.22 -5.18
N ARG A 217 -8.65 13.22 -5.11
CA ARG A 217 -8.35 14.15 -6.21
C ARG A 217 -7.82 13.41 -7.45
N VAL A 218 -6.82 12.54 -7.27
CA VAL A 218 -6.15 11.86 -8.40
C VAL A 218 -6.93 10.68 -8.98
N LEU A 219 -7.80 10.06 -8.20
CA LEU A 219 -8.62 8.93 -8.64
C LEU A 219 -9.74 9.41 -9.55
N LYS A 220 -9.93 8.76 -10.72
CA LYS A 220 -11.03 9.06 -11.64
C LYS A 220 -12.41 8.82 -10.97
N PRO A 221 -13.46 9.58 -11.33
CA PRO A 221 -14.82 9.27 -10.89
C PRO A 221 -15.22 7.85 -11.29
N GLY A 222 -15.87 7.12 -10.38
CA GLY A 222 -16.28 5.73 -10.58
C GLY A 222 -15.19 4.69 -10.31
N LYS A 223 -13.94 5.11 -10.13
CA LYS A 223 -12.82 4.21 -9.84
C LYS A 223 -12.62 4.00 -8.33
N VAL A 224 -11.72 3.08 -7.98
CA VAL A 224 -11.66 2.47 -6.65
C VAL A 224 -10.42 2.89 -5.86
N LEU A 225 -10.63 3.14 -4.57
CA LEU A 225 -9.61 3.21 -3.53
C LEU A 225 -9.69 1.94 -2.68
N ALA A 226 -8.56 1.30 -2.45
CA ALA A 226 -8.42 0.16 -1.56
C ALA A 226 -7.36 0.44 -0.50
N VAL A 227 -7.75 0.42 0.78
CA VAL A 227 -6.88 0.70 1.92
C VAL A 227 -6.93 -0.46 2.90
N LEU A 228 -5.79 -1.13 3.10
CA LEU A 228 -5.63 -2.11 4.18
C LEU A 228 -5.18 -1.38 5.45
N VAL A 229 -5.81 -1.64 6.59
CA VAL A 229 -5.42 -1.09 7.89
C VAL A 229 -5.75 -2.05 9.02
N GLY A 230 -4.89 -2.10 10.04
CA GLY A 230 -5.09 -2.89 11.24
C GLY A 230 -5.53 -2.06 12.44
N ASP A 231 -6.30 -2.66 13.33
CA ASP A 231 -6.50 -2.11 14.67
C ASP A 231 -5.27 -2.40 15.55
N THR A 232 -5.14 -1.65 16.65
CA THR A 232 -4.03 -1.82 17.59
C THR A 232 -4.50 -1.82 19.03
N ARG A 233 -3.57 -1.99 19.96
CA ARG A 233 -3.83 -1.91 21.41
C ARG A 233 -2.87 -0.95 22.08
N ILE A 234 -3.41 -0.08 22.93
CA ILE A 234 -2.65 0.81 23.80
C ILE A 234 -3.04 0.48 25.24
N ARG A 235 -2.06 0.15 26.09
CA ARG A 235 -2.28 -0.21 27.51
C ARG A 235 -3.38 -1.26 27.69
N LYS A 236 -3.32 -2.36 26.91
CA LYS A 236 -4.30 -3.47 26.83
C LYS A 236 -5.68 -3.14 26.23
N HIS A 237 -6.02 -1.87 26.02
CA HIS A 237 -7.31 -1.48 25.46
C HIS A 237 -7.29 -1.52 23.94
N TYR A 238 -8.41 -1.88 23.33
CA TYR A 238 -8.57 -1.93 21.88
C TYR A 238 -8.65 -0.51 21.33
N VAL A 239 -7.86 -0.19 20.31
CA VAL A 239 -7.95 1.07 19.58
C VAL A 239 -8.59 0.76 18.23
N PRO A 240 -9.85 1.13 18.00
CA PRO A 240 -10.60 0.80 16.79
C PRO A 240 -10.21 1.73 15.62
N LEU A 241 -8.91 1.77 15.31
CA LEU A 241 -8.33 2.62 14.28
C LEU A 241 -9.01 2.46 12.93
N THR A 242 -9.36 1.23 12.57
CA THR A 242 -10.03 0.89 11.31
C THR A 242 -11.37 1.62 11.17
N HIS A 243 -12.11 1.82 12.26
CA HIS A 243 -13.40 2.52 12.22
C HIS A 243 -13.22 4.01 11.98
N TYR A 244 -12.24 4.63 12.64
CA TYR A 244 -11.92 6.04 12.42
C TYR A 244 -11.39 6.30 11.01
N VAL A 245 -10.56 5.40 10.47
CA VAL A 245 -10.09 5.45 9.08
C VAL A 245 -11.26 5.36 8.10
N LEU A 246 -12.17 4.40 8.28
CA LEU A 246 -13.36 4.28 7.43
C LEU A 246 -14.19 5.57 7.46
N LEU A 247 -14.52 6.08 8.64
CA LEU A 247 -15.29 7.32 8.77
C LEU A 247 -14.58 8.50 8.10
N THR A 248 -13.24 8.58 8.19
CA THR A 248 -12.45 9.63 7.55
C THR A 248 -12.54 9.55 6.03
N LEU A 249 -12.49 8.33 5.46
CA LEU A 249 -12.65 8.12 4.02
C LEU A 249 -14.06 8.50 3.55
N LEU A 250 -15.09 8.13 4.31
CA LEU A 250 -16.47 8.53 4.02
C LEU A 250 -16.64 10.05 4.08
N ASP A 251 -16.05 10.71 5.09
CA ASP A 251 -16.10 12.17 5.24
C ASP A 251 -15.45 12.93 4.06
N VAL A 252 -14.36 12.38 3.49
CA VAL A 252 -13.74 12.92 2.27
C VAL A 252 -14.66 12.81 1.04
N GLY A 253 -15.60 11.87 1.04
CA GLY A 253 -16.60 11.70 -0.02
C GLY A 253 -16.56 10.35 -0.73
N PHE A 254 -15.71 9.42 -0.28
CA PHE A 254 -15.75 8.05 -0.80
C PHE A 254 -17.03 7.33 -0.36
N VAL A 255 -17.37 6.29 -1.12
CA VAL A 255 -18.50 5.39 -0.82
C VAL A 255 -17.96 3.99 -0.58
N LEU A 256 -18.29 3.38 0.55
CA LEU A 256 -17.90 2.01 0.86
C LEU A 256 -18.60 1.02 -0.08
N MET A 257 -17.80 0.19 -0.76
CA MET A 257 -18.32 -0.94 -1.54
C MET A 257 -18.25 -2.22 -0.73
N GLU A 258 -17.08 -2.51 -0.15
CA GLU A 258 -16.83 -3.75 0.57
C GLU A 258 -15.91 -3.50 1.76
N GLU A 259 -16.16 -4.20 2.86
CA GLU A 259 -15.23 -4.36 3.97
C GLU A 259 -14.75 -5.81 3.99
N VAL A 260 -13.46 -6.02 3.76
CA VAL A 260 -12.84 -7.34 3.75
C VAL A 260 -12.03 -7.54 5.03
N VAL A 261 -12.32 -8.61 5.76
CA VAL A 261 -11.52 -9.07 6.90
C VAL A 261 -10.36 -9.92 6.36
N LYS A 262 -9.14 -9.40 6.46
CA LYS A 262 -7.93 -10.15 6.11
C LYS A 262 -7.37 -10.83 7.35
N ILE A 263 -7.28 -12.15 7.35
CA ILE A 263 -6.70 -12.93 8.45
C ILE A 263 -5.18 -12.78 8.43
N GLN A 264 -4.62 -12.46 9.61
CA GLN A 264 -3.18 -12.37 9.81
C GLN A 264 -2.58 -13.74 10.15
N HIS A 265 -1.46 -14.04 9.51
CA HIS A 265 -0.70 -15.27 9.70
C HIS A 265 0.73 -14.93 10.14
N LYS A 266 1.37 -15.81 10.92
CA LYS A 266 2.80 -15.73 11.27
C LYS A 266 3.26 -14.39 11.88
N MET A 267 2.45 -13.80 12.77
CA MET A 267 2.79 -12.56 13.49
C MET A 267 3.93 -12.80 14.49
N LYS A 268 5.20 -12.76 14.04
CA LYS A 268 6.38 -13.06 14.86
C LYS A 268 6.51 -12.16 16.09
N THR A 269 6.42 -10.84 15.92
CA THR A 269 6.55 -9.86 17.01
C THR A 269 5.41 -9.98 18.03
N THR A 270 4.17 -10.19 17.57
CA THR A 270 3.02 -10.42 18.45
C THR A 270 3.11 -11.77 19.16
N ARG A 271 3.60 -12.82 18.50
CA ARG A 271 3.84 -14.10 19.17
C ARG A 271 4.95 -14.00 20.20
N GLU A 272 6.09 -13.40 19.89
CA GLU A 272 7.25 -13.37 20.79
C GLU A 272 7.03 -12.49 22.03
N VAL A 273 6.39 -11.33 21.86
CA VAL A 273 6.11 -10.41 22.98
C VAL A 273 4.97 -10.93 23.85
N TRP A 274 3.89 -11.44 23.25
CA TRP A 274 2.70 -11.82 24.00
C TRP A 274 2.64 -13.31 24.40
N SER A 275 3.38 -14.22 23.76
CA SER A 275 3.47 -15.64 24.20
C SER A 275 4.09 -15.80 25.59
N ARG A 276 4.89 -14.81 26.02
CA ARG A 276 5.42 -14.73 27.39
C ARG A 276 4.35 -14.45 28.45
N LEU A 277 3.19 -13.95 28.03
CA LEU A 277 2.03 -13.71 28.90
C LEU A 277 1.02 -14.83 28.68
N ARG A 278 1.16 -15.97 29.39
CA ARG A 278 0.21 -17.10 29.29
C ARG A 278 -1.16 -16.79 29.93
N ASN A 279 -1.21 -15.86 30.89
CA ASN A 279 -2.41 -15.42 31.58
C ASN A 279 -2.79 -13.99 31.13
N ARG A 280 -3.45 -13.86 29.98
CA ARG A 280 -3.88 -12.56 29.44
C ARG A 280 -5.35 -12.33 29.76
N ASP A 281 -5.67 -11.12 30.17
CA ASP A 281 -7.03 -10.60 30.39
C ASP A 281 -7.64 -9.98 29.11
N PHE A 282 -7.04 -10.18 27.93
CA PHE A 282 -7.52 -9.64 26.65
C PHE A 282 -7.20 -10.54 25.45
N LEU A 283 -7.95 -10.33 24.35
CA LEU A 283 -7.79 -11.06 23.08
C LEU A 283 -6.74 -10.43 22.15
N LEU A 284 -6.00 -11.29 21.43
CA LEU A 284 -5.12 -10.85 20.34
C LEU A 284 -5.90 -10.49 19.08
N ILE A 285 -5.41 -9.47 18.37
CA ILE A 285 -5.90 -9.09 17.05
C ILE A 285 -5.22 -9.98 16.01
N TYR A 286 -6.03 -10.72 15.24
CA TYR A 286 -5.58 -11.66 14.20
C TYR A 286 -6.15 -11.30 12.82
N HIS A 287 -6.58 -10.06 12.65
CA HIS A 287 -7.09 -9.57 11.39
C HIS A 287 -6.67 -8.13 11.12
N GLU A 288 -6.81 -7.73 9.86
CA GLU A 288 -6.76 -6.36 9.35
C GLU A 288 -8.03 -6.16 8.52
N LYS A 289 -8.44 -4.92 8.31
CA LYS A 289 -9.56 -4.58 7.45
C LYS A 289 -9.06 -3.95 6.17
N LEU A 290 -9.48 -4.51 5.03
CA LEU A 290 -9.30 -3.92 3.71
C LEU A 290 -10.62 -3.24 3.35
N PHE A 291 -10.62 -1.92 3.33
CA PHE A 291 -11.75 -1.15 2.84
C PHE A 291 -11.60 -0.95 1.34
N ILE A 292 -12.65 -1.29 0.60
CA ILE A 292 -12.75 -1.04 -0.84
C ILE A 292 -13.84 -0.01 -1.03
N LEU A 293 -13.46 1.17 -1.53
CA LEU A 293 -14.36 2.31 -1.70
C LEU A 293 -14.29 2.85 -3.12
N ARG A 294 -15.37 3.49 -3.56
CA ARG A 294 -15.46 4.12 -4.87
C ARG A 294 -15.53 5.64 -4.75
N LYS A 295 -14.90 6.35 -5.68
CA LYS A 295 -15.19 7.78 -5.90
C LYS A 295 -16.54 7.89 -6.64
N PRO A 296 -17.55 8.58 -6.08
CA PRO A 296 -18.85 8.71 -6.73
C PRO A 296 -18.75 9.44 -8.09
N VAL A 297 -19.70 9.15 -8.98
CA VAL A 297 -19.86 9.83 -10.28
C VAL A 297 -20.98 10.85 -10.13
N GLY A 298 -20.61 12.08 -9.76
CA GLY A 298 -21.60 13.13 -9.49
C GLY A 298 -22.48 12.82 -8.28
N LYS A 299 -23.74 13.28 -8.31
CA LYS A 299 -24.73 13.02 -7.24
C LYS A 299 -25.46 11.71 -7.49
N GLU A 300 -25.17 10.68 -6.69
CA GLU A 300 -25.80 9.37 -6.80
C GLU A 300 -26.72 9.10 -5.59
N SER A 301 -28.03 8.99 -5.79
CA SER A 301 -28.96 8.69 -4.69
C SER A 301 -28.83 7.26 -4.15
N ARG A 302 -28.34 6.33 -4.99
CA ARG A 302 -28.20 4.90 -4.68
C ARG A 302 -27.12 4.59 -3.63
N VAL A 303 -26.22 5.54 -3.35
CA VAL A 303 -25.12 5.36 -2.37
C VAL A 303 -25.43 5.96 -1.00
N ARG A 304 -26.68 6.36 -0.75
CA ARG A 304 -27.13 7.09 0.44
C ARG A 304 -26.65 6.47 1.76
N PHE A 305 -26.64 5.14 1.88
CA PHE A 305 -26.31 4.45 3.14
C PHE A 305 -24.84 4.03 3.24
N SER A 306 -24.09 4.15 2.14
CA SER A 306 -22.71 3.69 2.04
C SER A 306 -21.69 4.84 1.99
N GLY A 307 -22.17 6.08 1.99
CA GLY A 307 -21.37 7.31 2.03
C GLY A 307 -21.46 8.03 3.39
N ARG A 308 -20.92 9.25 3.45
CA ARG A 308 -21.04 10.15 4.61
C ARG A 308 -22.49 10.32 5.04
N GLN A 309 -22.72 10.27 6.36
CA GLN A 309 -24.02 10.54 6.96
C GLN A 309 -23.97 11.88 7.71
N ASP A 310 -24.96 12.75 7.51
CA ASP A 310 -24.97 14.11 8.10
C ASP A 310 -24.99 14.10 9.64
N PHE A 311 -25.52 13.04 10.25
CA PHE A 311 -25.55 12.88 11.71
C PHE A 311 -24.24 12.31 12.28
N VAL A 312 -23.27 11.93 11.43
CA VAL A 312 -21.95 11.44 11.85
C VAL A 312 -20.93 12.55 11.64
N GLU A 313 -20.54 13.20 12.73
CA GLU A 313 -19.57 14.28 12.71
C GLU A 313 -18.21 13.82 13.23
N LEU A 314 -17.19 13.87 12.38
CA LEU A 314 -15.79 13.71 12.77
C LEU A 314 -15.18 15.08 13.05
N LYS A 315 -14.91 15.36 14.33
CA LYS A 315 -14.18 16.56 14.76
C LYS A 315 -12.69 16.22 14.76
N LEU A 316 -12.03 16.52 13.66
CA LEU A 316 -10.60 16.32 13.39
C LEU A 316 -9.97 17.67 13.04
#